data_AF-X1DYD3-F1
#
_entry.id   AF-X1DYD3-F1
#
_cell.length_a   1.000
_cell.length_b   1.000
_cell.length_c   1.000
_cell.angle_alpha   90.00
_cell.angle_beta   90.00
_cell.angle_gamma   90.00
#
_symmetry.space_group_name_H-M   'P 1'
#
loop_
_entity.id
_entity.type
_entity.pdbx_description
1 polymer ?
#
loop_
_entity_poly.entity_id
_entity_poly.type
_entity_poly.pdbx_seq_one_letter_code
_entity_poly.pdbx_strand_id
1 'polypeptide(L)'
;RLISTRDRIDKLLTLFEHKNIDFTLLRIGKAPYNLDDEKARLSLEESNVLDKAIDSGFFEVPRKISLENLANKLGKSKSSLSVMLRKIIRKKIIFEA
;
A
#
# COMPACT_ATOMS: atom_id res chain seq x y z
N ARG A 1 2.45 -5.93 9.37
CA ARG A 1 1.02 -6.18 9.68
C ARG A 1 0.16 -5.36 8.71
N LEU A 2 -0.88 -5.94 8.10
CA LEU A 2 -1.81 -5.23 7.22
C LEU A 2 -2.94 -4.62 8.05
N ILE A 3 -3.27 -3.36 7.79
CA ILE A 3 -4.34 -2.64 8.50
C ILE A 3 -5.37 -2.21 7.47
N SER A 4 -6.61 -2.66 7.66
CA SER A 4 -7.73 -2.30 6.82
C SER A 4 -9.04 -2.55 7.56
N THR A 5 -10.15 -2.14 6.95
CA THR A 5 -11.48 -2.49 7.43
C THR A 5 -11.74 -3.99 7.28
N ARG A 6 -12.62 -4.54 8.12
CA ARG A 6 -12.94 -5.97 8.10
C ARG A 6 -13.42 -6.45 6.73
N ASP A 7 -14.36 -5.73 6.13
CA ASP A 7 -14.90 -6.01 4.79
C ASP A 7 -13.81 -6.11 3.71
N ARG A 8 -12.81 -5.22 3.74
CA ARG A 8 -11.71 -5.24 2.77
C ARG A 8 -10.74 -6.41 3.01
N ILE A 9 -10.51 -6.78 4.27
CA ILE A 9 -9.69 -7.96 4.59
C ILE A 9 -10.41 -9.21 4.09
N ASP A 10 -11.72 -9.35 4.33
CA ASP A 10 -12.47 -10.52 3.91
C ASP A 10 -12.45 -10.66 2.37
N LYS A 11 -12.67 -9.56 1.63
CA LYS A 11 -12.52 -9.53 0.17
C LYS A 11 -11.12 -9.94 -0.32
N LEU A 12 -10.07 -9.52 0.40
CA LEU A 12 -8.69 -9.88 0.08
C LEU A 12 -8.42 -11.39 0.29
N LEU A 13 -8.91 -11.95 1.40
CA LEU A 13 -8.75 -13.37 1.70
C LEU A 13 -9.47 -14.23 0.65
N THR A 14 -10.70 -13.87 0.28
CA THR A 14 -11.43 -14.52 -0.83
C THR A 14 -10.66 -14.42 -2.15
N LEU A 15 -10.01 -13.28 -2.43
CA LEU A 15 -9.18 -13.12 -3.62
C LEU A 15 -7.96 -14.05 -3.59
N PHE A 16 -7.34 -14.25 -2.43
CA PHE A 16 -6.20 -15.17 -2.28
C PHE A 16 -6.61 -16.62 -2.49
N GLU A 17 -7.76 -17.03 -1.95
CA GLU A 17 -8.35 -18.35 -2.20
C GLU A 17 -8.59 -18.58 -3.70
N HIS A 18 -9.26 -17.63 -4.38
CA HIS A 18 -9.51 -17.73 -5.82
C HIS A 18 -8.24 -17.79 -6.67
N LYS A 19 -7.14 -17.19 -6.19
CA LYS A 19 -5.85 -17.20 -6.89
C LYS A 19 -4.95 -18.37 -6.49
N ASN A 20 -5.43 -19.30 -5.66
CA ASN A 20 -4.65 -20.40 -5.10
C ASN A 20 -3.33 -19.90 -4.47
N ILE A 21 -3.40 -18.78 -3.74
CA ILE A 21 -2.26 -18.26 -2.99
C ILE A 21 -2.27 -18.94 -1.62
N ASP A 22 -1.18 -19.61 -1.26
CA ASP A 22 -1.03 -20.17 0.08
C ASP A 22 -0.87 -19.05 1.11
N PHE A 23 -1.80 -18.98 2.06
CA PHE A 23 -1.72 -18.03 3.17
C PHE A 23 -2.18 -18.67 4.48
N THR A 24 -1.61 -18.19 5.58
CA THR A 24 -2.04 -18.54 6.94
C THR A 24 -2.37 -17.27 7.69
N LEU A 25 -3.61 -17.15 8.17
CA LEU A 25 -4.02 -16.04 9.02
C LEU A 25 -3.60 -16.32 10.47
N LEU A 26 -2.51 -15.68 10.90
CA LEU A 26 -1.96 -15.88 12.24
C LEU A 26 -2.76 -15.19 13.35
N ARG A 27 -3.24 -13.96 13.10
CA ARG A 27 -3.95 -13.14 14.10
C ARG A 27 -4.78 -12.05 13.43
N ILE A 28 -6.01 -11.85 13.92
CA ILE A 28 -6.81 -10.64 13.70
C ILE A 28 -6.91 -9.91 15.04
N GLY A 29 -6.61 -8.62 15.05
CA GLY A 29 -6.74 -7.77 16.21
C GLY A 29 -7.33 -6.42 15.85
N LYS A 30 -7.80 -5.68 16.86
CA LYS A 30 -8.16 -4.28 16.68
C LYS A 30 -6.88 -3.48 16.43
N ALA A 31 -6.91 -2.61 15.42
CA ALA A 31 -5.80 -1.70 15.18
C ALA A 31 -5.62 -0.78 16.40
N PRO A 32 -4.37 -0.49 16.81
CA PRO A 32 -4.10 0.41 17.94
C PRO A 32 -4.40 1.89 17.64
N TYR A 33 -4.94 2.20 16.46
CA TYR A 33 -5.36 3.54 16.02
C TYR A 33 -6.71 3.43 15.31
N ASN A 34 -7.49 4.51 15.38
CA ASN A 34 -8.80 4.59 14.77
C ASN A 34 -8.65 4.68 13.24
N LEU A 35 -9.31 3.78 12.49
CA LEU A 35 -9.21 3.75 11.02
C LEU A 35 -9.96 4.91 10.35
N ASP A 36 -10.84 5.55 11.10
CA ASP A 36 -11.55 6.77 10.71
C ASP A 36 -10.75 8.05 10.97
N ASP A 37 -9.58 7.93 11.62
CA ASP A 37 -8.67 9.07 11.76
C ASP A 37 -8.11 9.42 10.37
N GLU A 38 -8.24 10.70 9.98
CA GLU A 38 -7.72 11.29 8.73
C GLU A 38 -6.28 10.86 8.44
N LYS A 39 -5.49 10.63 9.50
CA LYS A 39 -4.09 10.19 9.41
C LYS A 39 -3.90 8.81 8.79
N ALA A 40 -4.88 7.91 8.87
CA ALA A 40 -4.83 6.56 8.29
C ALA A 40 -5.39 6.49 6.86
N ARG A 41 -6.14 7.51 6.45
CA ARG A 41 -6.73 7.62 5.11
C ARG A 41 -5.72 8.19 4.12
N LEU A 42 -5.79 7.71 2.87
CA LEU A 42 -5.00 8.29 1.79
C LEU A 42 -5.75 9.48 1.22
N SER A 43 -5.05 10.59 0.96
CA SER A 43 -5.62 11.66 0.13
C SER A 43 -5.82 11.16 -1.30
N LEU A 44 -6.62 11.86 -2.10
CA LEU A 44 -6.82 11.54 -3.52
C LEU A 44 -5.48 11.47 -4.27
N GLU A 45 -4.58 12.42 -3.98
CA GLU A 45 -3.23 12.44 -4.55
C GLU A 45 -2.41 11.21 -4.13
N GLU A 46 -2.44 10.86 -2.84
CA GLU A 46 -1.74 9.70 -2.32
C GLU A 46 -2.27 8.38 -2.93
N SER A 47 -3.59 8.28 -3.15
CA SER A 47 -4.20 7.15 -3.84
C SER A 47 -3.72 7.06 -5.29
N ASN A 48 -3.79 8.16 -6.04
CA ASN A 48 -3.36 8.19 -7.45
C ASN A 48 -1.88 7.81 -7.60
N VAL A 49 -1.03 8.25 -6.68
CA VAL A 49 0.40 7.89 -6.66
C VAL A 49 0.59 6.40 -6.35
N LEU A 50 -0.18 5.85 -5.41
CA LEU A 50 -0.14 4.43 -5.08
C LEU A 50 -0.58 3.58 -6.28
N ASP A 51 -1.72 3.91 -6.89
CA ASP A 51 -2.27 3.18 -8.04
C ASP A 51 -1.27 3.20 -9.20
N LYS A 52 -0.71 4.37 -9.52
CA LYS A 52 0.29 4.48 -10.58
C LYS A 52 1.57 3.70 -10.29
N ALA A 53 1.99 3.63 -9.03
CA ALA A 53 3.15 2.85 -8.61
C ALA A 53 2.89 1.34 -8.77
N ILE A 54 1.70 0.87 -8.40
CA ILE A 54 1.28 -0.53 -8.59
C ILE A 54 1.24 -0.87 -10.08
N ASP A 55 0.52 -0.08 -10.89
CA ASP A 55 0.35 -0.32 -12.32
C ASP A 55 1.66 -0.30 -13.10
N SER A 56 2.63 0.50 -12.64
CA SER A 56 3.96 0.59 -13.27
C SER A 56 4.91 -0.52 -12.80
N GLY A 57 4.47 -1.42 -11.92
CA GLY A 57 5.26 -2.51 -11.37
C GLY A 57 6.39 -2.07 -10.43
N PHE A 58 6.21 -0.94 -9.72
CA PHE A 58 7.20 -0.42 -8.78
C PHE A 58 7.40 -1.33 -7.56
N PHE A 59 6.36 -2.06 -7.17
CA PHE A 59 6.37 -3.00 -6.04
C PHE A 59 6.64 -4.45 -6.44
N GLU A 60 6.86 -4.72 -7.72
CA GLU A 60 7.18 -6.08 -8.19
C GLU A 60 8.63 -6.46 -7.87
N VAL A 61 8.90 -7.76 -7.85
CA VAL A 61 10.25 -8.32 -7.67
C VAL A 61 10.53 -9.25 -8.85
N PRO A 62 11.48 -8.91 -9.75
CA PRO A 62 12.26 -7.67 -9.81
C PRO A 62 11.39 -6.44 -10.16
N ARG A 63 11.79 -5.24 -9.72
CA ARG A 63 11.04 -4.01 -10.00
C ARG A 63 11.02 -3.73 -11.51
N LYS A 64 9.83 -3.46 -12.06
CA LYS A 64 9.65 -3.11 -13.47
C LYS A 64 9.95 -1.63 -13.78
N ILE A 65 9.94 -0.77 -12.77
CA ILE A 65 10.24 0.66 -12.92
C ILE A 65 11.11 1.17 -11.76
N SER A 66 12.07 2.05 -12.09
CA SER A 66 12.85 2.76 -11.08
C SER A 66 12.02 3.89 -10.43
N LEU A 67 12.40 4.29 -9.21
CA LEU A 67 11.77 5.44 -8.54
C LEU A 67 11.87 6.72 -9.38
N GLU A 68 12.99 6.88 -10.09
CA GLU A 68 13.26 8.04 -10.93
C GLU A 68 12.34 8.11 -12.14
N ASN A 69 12.18 6.98 -12.85
CA ASN A 69 11.28 6.91 -13.99
C ASN A 69 9.82 7.08 -13.57
N LEU A 70 9.44 6.56 -12.39
CA LEU A 70 8.10 6.78 -11.84
C LEU A 70 7.87 8.25 -11.46
N ALA A 71 8.87 8.91 -10.87
CA ALA A 71 8.81 10.34 -10.55
C ALA A 71 8.63 11.21 -11.81
N ASN A 72 9.39 10.91 -12.87
CA ASN A 72 9.26 11.56 -14.16
C ASN A 72 7.86 11.37 -14.76
N LYS A 73 7.30 10.15 -14.71
CA LYS A 73 5.93 9.87 -15.17
C LYS A 73 4.85 10.64 -14.40
N LEU A 74 5.10 10.95 -13.13
CA LEU A 74 4.17 11.66 -12.25
C LEU A 74 4.42 13.18 -12.25
N GLY A 75 5.41 13.69 -12.98
CA GLY A 75 5.79 15.11 -12.96
C GLY A 75 6.27 15.57 -11.57
N LYS A 76 6.87 14.67 -10.78
CA LYS A 76 7.35 14.93 -9.42
C LYS A 76 8.86 14.79 -9.34
N SER A 77 9.48 15.45 -8.37
CA SER A 77 10.88 15.18 -8.04
C SER A 77 11.04 13.81 -7.37
N LYS A 78 12.19 13.17 -7.60
CA LYS A 78 12.55 11.87 -6.99
C LYS A 78 12.46 11.90 -5.46
N SER A 79 12.91 12.99 -4.84
CA SER A 79 12.86 13.19 -3.39
C SER A 79 11.43 13.32 -2.88
N SER A 80 10.58 14.10 -3.56
CA SER A 80 9.16 14.26 -3.20
C SER A 80 8.40 12.93 -3.28
N LEU A 81 8.57 12.19 -4.38
CA LEU A 81 7.92 10.89 -4.55
C LEU A 81 8.40 9.87 -3.51
N SER A 82 9.69 9.87 -3.17
CA SER A 82 10.25 8.99 -2.13
C SER A 82 9.56 9.20 -0.77
N VAL A 83 9.43 10.47 -0.34
CA VAL A 83 8.78 10.81 0.93
C VAL A 83 7.30 10.44 0.91
N MET A 84 6.61 10.72 -0.20
CA MET A 84 5.20 10.40 -0.37
C MET A 84 4.94 8.90 -0.33
N LEU A 85 5.70 8.09 -1.09
CA LEU A 85 5.57 6.63 -1.06
C LEU A 85 5.86 6.06 0.33
N ARG A 86 6.88 6.57 1.03
CA ARG A 86 7.16 6.15 2.41
C ARG A 86 5.99 6.45 3.35
N LYS A 87 5.36 7.62 3.20
CA LYS A 87 4.16 8.02 3.96
C LYS A 87 2.97 7.10 3.65
N ILE A 88 2.70 6.84 2.36
CA ILE A 88 1.63 5.93 1.90
C ILE A 88 1.84 4.52 2.48
N ILE A 89 3.05 3.98 2.37
CA ILE A 89 3.40 2.67 2.90
C ILE A 89 3.14 2.64 4.40
N ARG A 90 3.60 3.64 5.17
CA ARG A 90 3.37 3.69 6.62
C ARG A 90 1.89 3.74 7.02
N LYS A 91 1.04 4.37 6.19
CA LYS A 91 -0.42 4.40 6.42
C LYS A 91 -1.09 3.05 6.19
N LYS A 92 -0.55 2.19 5.31
CA LYS A 92 -1.16 0.91 4.92
C LYS A 92 -0.46 -0.33 5.49
N ILE A 93 0.82 -0.21 5.80
CA ILE A 93 1.71 -1.27 6.24
C ILE A 93 2.47 -0.76 7.45
N ILE A 94 2.31 -1.45 8.57
CA ILE A 94 3.15 -1.20 9.74
C ILE A 94 4.23 -2.27 9.82
N PHE A 95 5.46 -1.76 9.80
CA PHE A 95 6.66 -2.42 10.26
C PHE A 95 6.88 -1.99 11.72
N GLU A 96 6.87 -2.94 12.65
CA GLU A 96 7.51 -2.73 13.94
C GLU A 96 9.01 -2.97 13.72
N ALA A 97 9.83 -2.08 14.29
CA ALA A 97 11.27 -2.30 14.44
C ALA A 97 11.50 -3.25 15.63
#